data_AF-A0A529FMF2-F1
#
_entry.id   AF-A0A529FMF2-F1
#
_cell.length_a   1.000
_cell.length_b   1.000
_cell.length_c   1.000
_cell.angle_alpha   90.00
_cell.angle_beta   90.00
_cell.angle_gamma   90.00
#
_symmetry.space_group_name_H-M   'P 1'
#
loop_
_entity.id
_entity.type
_entity.pdbx_description
1 polymer ?
#
loop_
_entity_poly.entity_id
_entity_poly.type
_entity_poly.pdbx_seq_one_letter_code
_entity_poly.pdbx_strand_id
1 'polypeptide(L)'
;MVMIAVIGVFVALAGDNDAGIAAPLVFALALYLFAHEGGWISAFLRTRPMLMLGALSYSIYMVHIFVQARMINVGGLVERKFGLHLLGDIVLRGDHATGFGADLPGVGLAAILAMLVATIAVSWCTWRFVEMPALAWFRRLAKRI
;
A
#
# COMPACT_ATOMS: atom_id res chain seq x y z
N MET A 1 9.16 -22.56 -1.65
CA MET A 1 8.61 -22.24 -2.98
C MET A 1 7.19 -22.77 -3.13
N VAL A 2 6.94 -24.07 -2.97
CA VAL A 2 5.58 -24.67 -3.06
C VAL A 2 4.57 -23.99 -2.15
N MET A 3 4.91 -23.78 -0.86
CA MET A 3 3.99 -23.13 0.09
C MET A 3 3.67 -21.66 -0.27
N ILE A 4 4.61 -20.94 -0.88
CA ILE A 4 4.40 -19.55 -1.32
C ILE A 4 3.47 -19.52 -2.53
N ALA A 5 3.62 -20.48 -3.45
CA ALA A 5 2.70 -20.64 -4.57
C ALA A 5 1.29 -21.00 -4.09
N VAL A 6 1.15 -21.88 -3.09
CA VAL A 6 -0.14 -22.23 -2.47
C VAL A 6 -0.79 -21.01 -1.82
N ILE A 7 -0.03 -20.20 -1.07
CA ILE A 7 -0.53 -18.94 -0.49
C ILE A 7 -0.99 -17.99 -1.61
N GLY A 8 -0.19 -17.83 -2.68
CA GLY A 8 -0.52 -16.96 -3.80
C GLY A 8 -1.79 -17.40 -4.54
N VAL A 9 -1.94 -18.70 -4.78
CA VAL A 9 -3.14 -19.28 -5.41
C VAL A 9 -4.36 -19.12 -4.51
N PHE A 10 -4.22 -19.34 -3.20
CA PHE A 10 -5.30 -19.13 -2.23
C PHE A 10 -5.77 -17.67 -2.27
N VAL A 11 -4.86 -16.70 -2.21
CA VAL A 11 -5.22 -15.27 -2.23
C VAL A 11 -5.91 -14.88 -3.55
N ALA A 12 -5.44 -15.42 -4.68
CA ALA A 12 -6.03 -15.13 -5.98
C ALA A 12 -7.46 -15.68 -6.15
N LEU A 13 -7.76 -16.83 -5.51
CA LEU A 13 -9.04 -17.53 -5.67
C LEU A 13 -10.03 -17.27 -4.52
N ALA A 14 -9.55 -16.90 -3.34
CA ALA A 14 -10.35 -16.78 -2.12
C ALA A 14 -10.65 -15.33 -1.69
N GLY A 15 -10.24 -14.33 -2.47
CA GLY A 15 -10.39 -12.92 -2.12
C GLY A 15 -11.84 -12.43 -2.01
N ASP A 16 -12.77 -13.04 -2.77
CA ASP A 16 -14.17 -12.61 -2.90
C ASP A 16 -15.20 -13.69 -2.56
N ASN A 17 -14.80 -14.79 -1.91
CA ASN A 17 -15.71 -15.88 -1.52
C ASN A 17 -15.61 -16.22 -0.03
N ASP A 18 -16.50 -17.10 0.44
CA ASP A 18 -16.55 -17.54 1.84
C ASP A 18 -15.25 -18.24 2.30
N ALA A 19 -14.42 -18.73 1.37
CA ALA A 19 -13.12 -19.30 1.68
C ALA A 19 -12.15 -18.26 2.25
N GLY A 20 -12.43 -16.96 2.09
CA GLY A 20 -11.71 -15.86 2.76
C GLY A 20 -11.70 -15.97 4.29
N ILE A 21 -12.61 -16.73 4.92
CA ILE A 21 -12.58 -17.02 6.35
C ILE A 21 -11.29 -17.74 6.77
N ALA A 22 -10.67 -18.50 5.86
CA ALA A 22 -9.38 -19.17 6.12
C ALA A 22 -8.17 -18.24 5.96
N ALA A 23 -8.34 -16.99 5.53
CA ALA A 23 -7.24 -16.04 5.31
C ALA A 23 -6.34 -15.83 6.56
N PRO A 24 -6.87 -15.72 7.80
CA PRO A 24 -6.02 -15.61 8.98
C PRO A 24 -5.12 -16.83 9.19
N LEU A 25 -5.61 -18.04 8.89
CA LEU A 25 -4.83 -19.29 9.00
C LEU A 25 -3.73 -19.35 7.93
N VAL A 26 -4.06 -18.97 6.69
CA VAL A 26 -3.07 -18.90 5.61
C VAL A 26 -2.01 -17.84 5.89
N PHE A 27 -2.42 -16.71 6.47
CA PHE A 27 -1.49 -15.66 6.91
C PHE A 27 -0.60 -16.11 8.07
N ALA A 28 -1.14 -16.82 9.06
CA ALA A 28 -0.35 -17.41 10.14
C ALA A 28 0.69 -18.41 9.60
N LEU A 29 0.32 -19.23 8.62
CA LEU A 29 1.25 -20.15 7.94
C LEU A 29 2.34 -19.40 7.17
N ALA A 30 1.98 -18.30 6.50
CA ALA A 30 2.94 -17.43 5.82
C ALA A 30 3.95 -16.82 6.81
N LEU A 31 3.47 -16.30 7.95
CA LEU A 31 4.31 -15.79 9.02
C LEU A 31 5.23 -16.88 9.57
N TYR A 32 4.72 -18.08 9.83
CA TYR A 32 5.52 -19.21 10.29
C TYR A 32 6.64 -19.55 9.30
N LEU A 33 6.34 -19.58 8.00
CA LEU A 33 7.33 -19.85 6.96
C LEU A 33 8.43 -18.78 6.90
N PHE A 34 8.06 -17.50 6.94
CA PHE A 34 9.02 -16.41 6.87
C PHE A 34 9.81 -16.21 8.18
N ALA A 35 9.24 -16.59 9.32
CA ALA A 35 9.92 -16.56 10.62
C ALA A 35 11.11 -17.53 10.70
N HIS A 36 11.12 -18.60 9.89
CA HIS A 36 12.25 -19.53 9.82
C HIS A 36 13.43 -18.99 8.99
N GLU A 37 13.35 -17.75 8.51
CA GLU A 37 14.39 -16.97 7.80
C GLU A 37 15.07 -17.66 6.59
N GLY A 38 14.61 -18.83 6.15
CA GLY A 38 15.24 -19.64 5.11
C GLY A 38 14.87 -19.24 3.68
N GLY A 39 15.86 -19.29 2.77
CA GLY A 39 15.65 -19.25 1.32
C GLY A 39 15.86 -17.89 0.66
N TRP A 40 15.84 -17.90 -0.69
CA TRP A 40 16.21 -16.73 -1.50
C TRP A 40 15.23 -15.57 -1.38
N ILE A 41 13.95 -15.86 -1.15
CA ILE A 41 12.92 -14.82 -0.96
C ILE A 41 13.13 -14.11 0.39
N SER A 42 13.44 -14.86 1.46
CA SER A 42 13.82 -14.28 2.75
C SER A 42 15.08 -13.38 2.61
N ALA A 43 16.07 -13.84 1.85
CA ALA A 43 17.28 -13.04 1.55
C ALA A 43 16.97 -11.75 0.78
N PHE A 44 16.08 -11.81 -0.23
CA PHE A 44 15.62 -10.62 -0.97
C PHE A 44 14.84 -9.66 -0.07
N LEU A 45 13.95 -10.17 0.78
CA LEU A 45 13.17 -9.35 1.72
C LEU A 45 14.04 -8.67 2.78
N ARG A 46 15.22 -9.22 3.07
CA ARG A 46 16.22 -8.62 3.97
C ARG A 46 17.12 -7.58 3.30
N THR A 47 16.94 -7.30 2.02
CA THR A 47 17.67 -6.20 1.37
C THR A 47 17.28 -4.86 1.97
N ARG A 48 18.24 -3.92 2.00
CA ARG A 48 18.03 -2.56 2.54
C ARG A 48 16.75 -1.86 2.03
N PRO A 49 16.45 -1.82 0.72
CA PRO A 49 15.23 -1.14 0.24
C PRO A 49 13.96 -1.80 0.76
N MET A 50 13.93 -3.13 0.86
CA MET A 50 12.74 -3.83 1.34
C MET A 50 12.52 -3.66 2.85
N LEU A 51 13.60 -3.63 3.64
CA LEU A 51 13.54 -3.27 5.05
C LEU A 51 13.07 -1.82 5.26
N MET A 52 13.52 -0.89 4.40
CA MET A 52 13.04 0.50 4.43
C MET A 52 11.55 0.60 4.10
N LEU A 53 11.06 -0.12 3.09
CA LEU A 53 9.63 -0.20 2.79
C LEU A 53 8.84 -0.79 3.96
N GLY A 54 9.36 -1.83 4.60
CA GLY A 54 8.78 -2.39 5.82
C GLY A 54 8.70 -1.36 6.96
N ALA A 55 9.75 -0.57 7.17
CA ALA A 55 9.76 0.48 8.18
C ALA A 55 8.79 1.64 7.88
N LEU A 56 8.55 1.93 6.59
CA LEU A 56 7.59 2.95 6.15
C LEU A 56 6.15 2.43 6.07
N SER A 57 5.92 1.12 6.18
CA SER A 57 4.62 0.50 5.92
C SER A 57 3.47 1.10 6.74
N TYR A 58 3.71 1.39 8.02
CA TYR A 58 2.73 2.03 8.90
C TYR A 58 2.35 3.44 8.42
N SER A 59 3.36 4.24 8.10
CA SER A 59 3.17 5.59 7.57
C SER A 59 2.45 5.58 6.21
N ILE A 60 2.81 4.66 5.31
CA ILE A 60 2.12 4.43 4.03
C ILE A 60 0.64 4.14 4.25
N TYR A 61 0.34 3.20 5.15
CA TYR A 61 -1.05 2.85 5.48
C TYR A 61 -1.85 4.06 5.98
N MET A 62 -1.26 4.92 6.80
CA MET A 62 -1.96 6.11 7.30
C MET A 62 -2.15 7.20 6.25
N VAL A 63 -1.21 7.36 5.32
CA VAL A 63 -1.14 8.53 4.45
C VAL A 63 -1.73 8.29 3.06
N HIS A 64 -1.71 7.05 2.55
CA HIS A 64 -2.05 6.76 1.15
C HIS A 64 -3.47 7.22 0.74
N ILE A 65 -4.48 7.05 1.60
CA ILE A 65 -5.86 7.53 1.32
C ILE A 65 -5.90 9.05 1.19
N PHE A 66 -5.15 9.79 2.00
CA PHE A 66 -5.10 11.25 1.89
C PHE A 66 -4.43 11.69 0.60
N VAL A 67 -3.32 11.04 0.23
CA VAL A 67 -2.63 11.28 -1.04
C VAL A 67 -3.55 11.00 -2.22
N GLN A 68 -4.25 9.86 -2.21
CA GLN A 68 -5.23 9.50 -3.23
C GLN A 68 -6.33 10.55 -3.35
N ALA A 69 -6.95 10.95 -2.22
CA ALA A 69 -8.01 11.95 -2.21
C ALA A 69 -7.52 13.31 -2.74
N ARG A 70 -6.30 13.75 -2.39
CA ARG A 70 -5.74 15.00 -2.92
C ARG A 70 -5.45 14.89 -4.42
N MET A 71 -4.94 13.76 -4.90
CA MET A 71 -4.72 13.54 -6.32
C MET A 71 -6.01 13.55 -7.13
N ILE A 72 -7.10 12.98 -6.63
CA ILE A 72 -8.41 13.05 -7.28
C ILE A 72 -8.89 14.51 -7.36
N ASN A 73 -8.79 15.27 -6.26
CA ASN A 73 -9.15 16.70 -6.27
C ASN A 73 -8.35 17.51 -7.29
N VAL A 74 -7.04 17.29 -7.36
CA VAL A 74 -6.16 17.96 -8.33
C VAL A 74 -6.48 17.52 -9.76
N GLY A 75 -6.68 16.22 -9.99
CA GLY A 75 -7.07 15.64 -11.28
C GLY A 75 -8.35 16.27 -11.81
N GLY A 76 -9.38 16.38 -10.98
CA GLY A 76 -10.65 16.99 -11.37
C GLY A 76 -10.54 18.48 -11.66
N LEU A 77 -9.64 19.20 -10.98
CA LEU A 77 -9.37 20.61 -11.26
C LEU A 77 -8.62 20.79 -12.60
N VAL A 78 -7.66 19.91 -12.89
CA VAL A 78 -6.92 19.90 -14.15
C VAL A 78 -7.85 19.54 -15.31
N GLU A 79 -8.69 18.53 -15.15
CA GLU A 79 -9.70 18.13 -16.12
C GLU A 79 -10.66 19.27 -16.47
N ARG A 80 -11.19 19.97 -15.46
CA ARG A 80 -12.04 21.16 -15.68
C ARG A 80 -11.34 22.30 -16.43
N LYS A 81 -10.02 22.46 -16.24
CA LYS A 81 -9.26 23.57 -16.82
C LYS A 81 -8.72 23.28 -18.21
N PHE A 82 -8.36 22.03 -18.48
CA PHE A 82 -7.69 21.62 -19.72
C PHE A 82 -8.55 20.69 -20.61
N GLY A 83 -9.73 20.28 -20.15
CA GLY A 83 -10.62 19.37 -20.89
C GLY A 83 -10.04 17.96 -21.07
N LEU A 84 -9.07 17.58 -20.25
CA LEU A 84 -8.41 16.28 -20.30
C LEU A 84 -9.20 15.28 -19.45
N HIS A 85 -9.62 14.14 -20.03
CA HIS A 85 -10.31 13.05 -19.32
C HIS A 85 -9.33 12.29 -18.40
N LEU A 86 -8.94 12.92 -17.28
CA LEU A 86 -7.98 12.38 -16.31
C LEU A 86 -8.65 11.49 -15.27
N LEU A 87 -9.90 11.78 -14.93
CA LEU A 87 -10.71 10.98 -14.02
C LEU A 87 -11.82 10.29 -14.80
N GLY A 88 -12.31 9.18 -14.26
CA GLY A 88 -13.54 8.57 -14.76
C GLY A 88 -14.19 7.69 -13.71
N ASP A 89 -15.48 7.43 -13.91
CA ASP A 89 -16.22 6.55 -13.02
C ASP A 89 -15.81 5.10 -13.27
N ILE A 90 -15.33 4.46 -12.22
CA ILE A 90 -15.07 3.03 -12.17
C ILE A 90 -16.05 2.38 -11.20
N VAL A 91 -16.57 1.21 -11.56
CA VAL A 91 -17.40 0.43 -10.64
C VAL A 91 -16.46 -0.44 -9.80
N LEU A 92 -16.31 -0.10 -8.53
CA LEU A 92 -15.53 -0.88 -7.58
C LEU A 92 -16.49 -1.64 -6.67
N ARG A 93 -16.54 -2.96 -6.83
CA ARG A 93 -17.36 -3.86 -5.98
C ARG A 93 -18.86 -3.52 -5.98
N GLY A 94 -19.37 -2.96 -7.09
CA GLY A 94 -20.76 -2.56 -7.27
C GLY A 94 -21.05 -1.09 -6.97
N ASP A 95 -20.13 -0.37 -6.32
CA ASP A 95 -20.26 1.06 -6.05
C ASP A 95 -19.49 1.90 -7.06
N HIS A 96 -20.04 3.07 -7.38
CA HIS A 96 -19.37 4.05 -8.24
C HIS A 96 -18.23 4.70 -7.45
N ALA A 97 -17.01 4.55 -7.96
CA ALA A 97 -15.81 5.18 -7.42
C ALA A 97 -15.11 5.98 -8.52
N THR A 98 -14.42 7.06 -8.14
CA THR A 98 -13.62 7.85 -9.08
C THR A 98 -12.25 7.21 -9.26
N GLY A 99 -11.97 6.72 -10.48
CA GLY A 99 -10.71 6.14 -10.88
C GLY A 99 -9.84 7.10 -11.69
N PHE A 100 -8.57 6.76 -11.84
CA PHE A 100 -7.65 7.48 -12.71
C PHE A 100 -7.66 6.90 -14.13
N GLY A 101 -7.82 7.76 -15.13
CA GLY A 101 -7.65 7.44 -16.55
C GLY A 101 -8.55 6.31 -17.05
N ALA A 102 -9.85 6.37 -16.75
CA ALA A 102 -10.82 5.36 -17.19
C ALA A 102 -10.85 5.15 -18.71
N ASP A 103 -10.60 6.22 -19.48
CA ASP A 103 -10.66 6.21 -20.94
C ASP A 103 -9.30 5.94 -21.62
N LEU A 104 -8.18 6.17 -20.91
CA LEU A 104 -6.83 6.05 -21.46
C LEU A 104 -5.89 5.26 -20.52
N PRO A 105 -5.51 4.01 -20.88
CA PRO A 105 -4.65 3.16 -20.04
C PRO A 105 -3.31 3.81 -19.67
N GLY A 106 -2.73 4.61 -20.57
CA GLY A 106 -1.46 5.30 -20.32
C GLY A 106 -1.58 6.39 -19.25
N VAL A 107 -2.72 7.09 -19.20
CA VAL A 107 -2.99 8.12 -18.18
C VAL A 107 -3.24 7.48 -16.83
N GLY A 108 -4.01 6.37 -16.80
CA GLY A 108 -4.24 5.60 -15.58
C GLY A 108 -2.94 5.06 -14.99
N LEU A 109 -2.06 4.47 -15.82
CA LEU A 109 -0.75 3.98 -15.38
C LEU A 109 0.13 5.11 -14.84
N ALA A 110 0.21 6.25 -15.56
CA ALA A 110 0.99 7.40 -15.12
C ALA A 110 0.48 7.95 -13.78
N ALA A 111 -0.83 8.02 -13.59
CA ALA A 111 -1.44 8.48 -12.35
C ALA A 111 -1.18 7.51 -11.18
N ILE A 112 -1.25 6.20 -11.41
CA ILE A 112 -0.92 5.19 -10.39
C ILE A 112 0.56 5.27 -10.01
N LEU A 113 1.46 5.40 -10.97
CA LEU A 113 2.89 5.57 -10.70
C LEU A 113 3.16 6.88 -9.93
N ALA A 114 2.49 7.97 -10.32
CA ALA A 114 2.56 9.23 -9.58
C ALA A 114 2.03 9.08 -8.14
N MET A 115 0.93 8.34 -7.95
CA MET A 115 0.37 8.05 -6.63
C MET A 115 1.32 7.23 -5.78
N LEU A 116 1.96 6.20 -6.34
CA LEU A 116 2.93 5.37 -5.65
C LEU A 116 4.12 6.21 -5.18
N VAL A 117 4.71 7.01 -6.07
CA VAL A 117 5.84 7.89 -5.75
C VAL A 117 5.45 8.93 -4.71
N ALA A 118 4.30 9.60 -4.88
CA ALA A 118 3.80 10.59 -3.93
C ALA A 118 3.56 9.97 -2.55
N THR A 119 2.95 8.78 -2.49
CA THR A 119 2.68 8.07 -1.24
C THR A 119 3.99 7.73 -0.54
N ILE A 120 4.98 7.16 -1.23
CA ILE A 120 6.29 6.84 -0.63
C ILE A 120 6.98 8.11 -0.13
N ALA A 121 6.95 9.20 -0.92
CA ALA A 121 7.59 10.46 -0.55
C ALA A 121 6.96 11.10 0.70
N VAL A 122 5.63 11.21 0.75
CA VAL A 122 4.92 11.78 1.90
C VAL A 122 5.05 10.85 3.12
N SER A 123 5.06 9.53 2.91
CA SER A 123 5.28 8.57 3.99
C SER A 123 6.67 8.70 4.58
N TRP A 124 7.70 8.87 3.74
CA TRP A 124 9.06 9.12 4.21
C TRP A 124 9.14 10.41 5.05
N CYS A 125 8.48 11.49 4.61
CA CYS A 125 8.41 12.73 5.37
C CYS A 125 7.72 12.54 6.73
N THR A 126 6.54 11.94 6.75
CA THR A 126 5.79 11.73 8.00
C THR A 126 6.51 10.77 8.95
N TRP A 127 7.12 9.70 8.43
CA TRP A 127 7.96 8.80 9.22
C TRP A 127 9.14 9.54 9.87
N ARG A 128 9.84 10.38 9.10
CA ARG A 128 11.04 11.08 9.57
C ARG A 128 10.75 12.21 10.56
N PHE A 129 9.66 12.95 10.35
CA PHE A 129 9.33 14.18 11.09
C PHE A 129 8.24 14.01 12.15
N VAL A 130 7.39 13.00 12.06
CA VAL A 130 6.28 12.78 12.99
C VAL A 130 6.50 11.50 13.79
N GLU A 131 6.65 10.37 13.09
CA GLU A 131 6.67 9.06 13.73
C GLU A 131 7.92 8.85 14.60
N MET A 132 9.12 9.03 14.03
CA MET A 132 10.38 8.83 14.76
C MET A 132 10.54 9.79 15.95
N PRO A 133 10.22 11.09 15.84
CA PRO A 133 10.24 12.00 17.00
C PRO A 133 9.22 11.64 18.07
N ALA A 134 7.99 11.27 17.69
CA ALA A 134 6.97 10.83 18.64
C ALA A 134 7.40 9.56 19.39
N LEU A 135 7.94 8.57 18.67
CA LEU A 135 8.49 7.34 19.27
C LEU A 135 9.61 7.66 20.27
N ALA A 136 10.52 8.56 19.91
CA ALA A 136 11.61 8.97 20.78
C ALA A 136 11.10 9.69 22.05
N TRP A 137 10.07 10.53 21.91
CA TRP A 137 9.42 11.20 23.03
C TRP A 137 8.74 10.21 23.98
N PHE A 138 7.94 9.26 23.45
CA PHE A 138 7.30 8.22 24.25
C PHE A 138 8.31 7.32 24.97
N ARG A 139 9.39 6.92 24.30
CA ARG A 139 10.47 6.13 24.92
C ARG A 139 11.15 6.86 26.09
N ARG A 140 11.22 8.20 26.05
CA ARG A 140 11.75 9.00 27.17
C ARG A 140 10.74 9.07 28.32
N LEU A 141 9.46 9.23 28.02
CA LEU A 141 8.40 9.27 29.03
C LEU A 141 8.27 7.94 29.78
N ALA A 142 8.29 6.81 29.05
CA ALA A 142 8.19 5.48 29.63
C ALA A 142 9.36 5.10 30.57
N LYS A 143 10.52 5.76 30.44
CA LYS A 143 11.67 5.57 31.35
C LYS A 143 11.57 6.40 32.63
N ARG A 144 10.64 7.35 32.71
CA ARG A 144 10.43 8.24 33.85
C ARG A 144 9.32 7.77 34.79
N ILE A 145 8.55 6.76 34.36
CA ILE A 145 7.52 6.06 35.14
C ILE A 145 8.17 4.77 35.64
#